data_AF-A0A6B3N850-F1
#
_entry.id   AF-A0A6B3N850-F1
#
_cell.length_a   1.000
_cell.length_b   1.000
_cell.length_c   1.000
_cell.angle_alpha   90.00
_cell.angle_beta   90.00
_cell.angle_gamma   90.00
#
_symmetry.space_group_name_H-M   'P 1'
#
loop_
_entity.id
_entity.type
_entity.pdbx_description
1 polymer ?
#
loop_
_entity_poly.entity_id
_entity_poly.type
_entity_poly.pdbx_seq_one_letter_code
_entity_poly.pdbx_strand_id
1 'polypeptide(L)' 'MGEFFDNVFRYPRYLISFSLGVFFSVFGWLKPLLKNPVTAVALVGILVAGFLFIFFTLRAMLGLSTV' A
#
# COMPACT_ATOMS: atom_id res chain seq x y z
N MET A 1 2.65 -38.04 -5.21
CA MET A 1 3.20 -36.74 -4.77
C MET A 1 2.86 -35.59 -5.72
N GLY A 2 2.77 -35.77 -7.04
CA GLY A 2 2.43 -34.68 -7.99
C GLY A 2 1.09 -33.99 -7.70
N GLU A 3 0.02 -34.75 -7.48
CA GLU A 3 -1.32 -34.21 -7.18
C GLU A 3 -1.38 -33.37 -5.88
N PHE A 4 -0.55 -33.68 -4.89
CA PHE A 4 -0.45 -32.90 -3.66
C PHE A 4 0.11 -31.52 -3.95
N PHE A 5 1.24 -31.45 -4.65
CA PHE A 5 1.85 -30.17 -5.00
C PHE A 5 0.98 -29.37 -5.98
N ASP A 6 0.32 -30.01 -6.94
CA ASP A 6 -0.62 -29.34 -7.84
C ASP A 6 -1.81 -28.70 -7.10
N ASN A 7 -2.30 -29.33 -6.04
CA ASN A 7 -3.32 -28.73 -5.18
C ASN A 7 -2.73 -27.60 -4.30
N VAL A 8 -1.52 -27.78 -3.77
CA VAL A 8 -0.86 -26.75 -2.96
C VAL A 8 -0.58 -25.48 -3.76
N PHE A 9 -0.15 -25.58 -5.02
CA PHE A 9 0.11 -24.43 -5.89
C PHE A 9 -1.15 -23.63 -6.28
N ARG A 10 -2.36 -24.15 -6.03
CA ARG A 10 -3.60 -23.40 -6.24
C ARG A 10 -3.82 -22.34 -5.15
N TYR A 11 -3.39 -22.59 -3.91
CA TYR A 11 -3.61 -21.65 -2.81
C TYR A 11 -2.93 -20.30 -3.00
N PRO A 12 -1.65 -20.21 -3.44
CA PRO A 12 -1.04 -18.93 -3.79
C PRO A 12 -1.83 -18.15 -4.84
N ARG A 13 -2.37 -18.85 -5.86
CA ARG A 13 -3.19 -18.20 -6.90
C ARG A 13 -4.47 -17.61 -6.33
N TYR A 14 -5.16 -18.35 -5.45
CA TYR A 14 -6.35 -17.83 -4.77
C TYR A 14 -6.02 -16.68 -3.84
N LEU A 15 -4.91 -16.75 -3.11
CA LEU A 15 -4.45 -15.68 -2.23
C LEU A 15 -4.19 -14.40 -3.03
N ILE A 16 -3.49 -14.48 -4.16
CA ILE A 16 -3.24 -13.32 -5.02
C ILE A 16 -4.55 -12.70 -5.50
N SER A 17 -5.47 -13.50 -6.04
CA SER A 17 -6.77 -12.99 -6.51
C SER A 17 -7.59 -12.36 -5.39
N PHE A 18 -7.63 -13.00 -4.22
CA PHE A 18 -8.32 -12.48 -3.05
C PHE A 18 -7.70 -11.16 -2.56
N SER A 19 -6.38 -11.14 -2.38
CA SER A 19 -5.65 -9.95 -1.94
C SER A 19 -5.80 -8.79 -2.90
N LEU A 20 -5.73 -9.04 -4.22
CA LEU A 20 -5.99 -8.02 -5.24
C LEU A 20 -7.45 -7.55 -5.21
N GLY A 21 -8.41 -8.46 -5.07
CA GLY A 21 -9.82 -8.12 -4.95
C GLY A 21 -10.10 -7.20 -3.75
N VAL A 22 -9.54 -7.54 -2.58
CA VAL A 22 -9.61 -6.71 -1.37
C VAL A 22 -8.93 -5.36 -1.60
N PHE A 23 -7.73 -5.36 -2.19
CA PHE A 23 -7.00 -4.13 -2.49
C PHE A 23 -7.81 -3.18 -3.39
N PHE A 24 -8.40 -3.67 -4.47
CA PHE A 24 -9.22 -2.84 -5.37
C PHE A 24 -10.54 -2.41 -4.74
N SER A 25 -11.13 -3.22 -3.86
CA SER A 25 -12.32 -2.83 -3.09
C SER A 25 -12.02 -1.65 -2.17
N VAL A 26 -10.88 -1.70 -1.45
CA VAL A 26 -10.48 -0.66 -0.49
C VAL A 26 -9.97 0.60 -1.20
N PHE A 27 -9.16 0.47 -2.24
CA PHE A 27 -8.47 1.60 -2.89
C PHE A 27 -9.09 2.02 -4.23
N GLY A 28 -10.15 1.36 -4.69
CA GLY A 28 -10.78 1.65 -5.99
C GLY A 28 -11.26 3.09 -6.13
N TRP A 29 -11.62 3.75 -5.02
CA TRP A 29 -12.04 5.15 -4.99
C TRP A 29 -10.91 6.15 -5.29
N LEU A 30 -9.63 5.76 -5.24
CA LEU A 30 -8.50 6.63 -5.62
C LEU A 30 -8.42 6.81 -7.15
N LYS A 31 -8.96 5.86 -7.93
CA LYS A 31 -8.89 5.87 -9.40
C LYS A 31 -9.34 7.20 -10.04
N PRO A 32 -10.49 7.81 -9.68
CA PRO A 32 -10.88 9.11 -10.22
C PRO A 32 -9.93 10.27 -9.82
N LEU A 33 -9.31 10.21 -8.63
CA LEU A 33 -8.38 11.25 -8.17
C LEU A 33 -7.08 11.29 -8.97
N LEU A 34 -6.69 10.16 -9.55
CA LEU A 34 -5.52 10.08 -10.43
C LEU A 34 -5.78 10.60 -11.85
N LYS A 35 -7.05 10.86 -12.23
CA LYS A 35 -7.39 11.34 -13.59
C LYS A 35 -7.12 12.83 -13.79
N ASN A 36 -7.19 13.63 -12.73
CA ASN A 36 -6.87 15.05 -12.79
C ASN A 36 -5.46 15.27 -12.22
N PRO A 37 -4.55 15.92 -12.97
CA PRO A 37 -3.17 16.09 -12.54
C PRO A 37 -3.04 16.83 -11.21
N VAL A 38 -3.92 17.79 -10.92
CA VAL A 38 -3.90 18.54 -9.66
C VAL A 38 -4.23 17.64 -8.48
N THR A 39 -5.28 16.83 -8.58
CA THR A 39 -5.68 15.91 -7.50
C THR A 39 -4.68 14.75 -7.35
N ALA A 40 -4.04 14.32 -8.44
CA ALA A 40 -2.97 13.33 -8.38
C ALA A 40 -1.75 13.85 -7.61
N VAL A 41 -1.31 15.08 -7.91
CA VAL A 41 -0.21 15.73 -7.19
C VAL A 41 -0.56 15.93 -5.71
N ALA A 42 -1.80 16.37 -5.42
CA ALA A 42 -2.25 16.51 -4.04
C ALA A 42 -2.26 15.18 -3.28
N LEU A 43 -2.70 14.09 -3.90
CA LEU A 43 -2.70 12.76 -3.31
C LEU A 43 -1.28 12.28 -2.97
N VAL A 44 -0.33 12.44 -3.90
CA VAL A 44 1.08 12.12 -3.66
C VAL A 44 1.65 13.01 -2.56
N GLY A 45 1.35 14.30 -2.59
CA GLY A 45 1.79 15.26 -1.57
C GLY A 45 1.34 14.87 -0.17
N ILE A 46 0.07 14.48 -0.01
CA ILE A 46 -0.48 14.01 1.27
C ILE A 46 0.22 12.73 1.74
N LEU A 47 0.45 11.77 0.84
CA LEU A 47 1.14 10.52 1.18
C LEU A 47 2.58 10.79 1.67
N VAL A 48 3.33 11.61 0.94
CA VAL A 48 4.70 11.98 1.30
C VAL A 48 4.72 12.76 2.61
N ALA A 49 3.85 13.76 2.75
CA ALA A 49 3.77 14.57 3.97
C ALA A 49 3.38 13.73 5.18
N GLY A 50 2.41 12.82 5.04
CA GLY A 50 2.02 11.90 6.11
C GLY A 50 3.17 10.97 6.52
N PHE A 51 3.90 10.43 5.56
CA PHE A 51 5.06 9.59 5.85
C PHE A 51 6.19 10.37 6.54
N LEU A 52 6.52 11.58 6.04
CA LEU A 52 7.50 12.46 6.66
C LEU A 52 7.07 12.89 8.07
N PHE A 53 5.80 13.19 8.27
CA PHE A 53 5.25 13.54 9.58
C PHE A 53 5.45 12.41 10.59
N ILE A 54 5.09 11.17 10.22
CA ILE A 54 5.32 9.99 11.06
C ILE A 54 6.81 9.79 11.31
N PHE A 55 7.63 9.84 10.26
CA PHE A 55 9.07 9.66 10.35
C PHE A 55 9.72 10.66 11.31
N PHE A 56 9.45 11.96 11.16
CA PHE A 56 10.03 12.99 12.02
C PHE A 56 9.50 12.90 13.45
N THR A 57 8.22 12.57 13.63
CA THR A 57 7.64 12.37 14.96
C THR A 57 8.33 11.22 15.68
N LEU A 58 8.45 10.05 15.03
CA LEU A 58 9.13 8.89 15.61
C LEU A 58 10.61 9.19 15.86
N ARG A 59 11.29 9.86 14.92
CA ARG A 59 12.69 10.27 15.08
C ARG A 59 12.88 11.16 16.32
N ALA A 60 11.98 12.12 16.53
CA ALA A 60 12.00 13.01 17.69
C ALA A 60 11.72 12.24 18.99
N MET A 61 10.72 11.35 19.00
CA MET A 61 10.39 10.50 20.15
C MET A 61 11.53 9.56 20.55
N LEU A 62 12.30 9.08 19.56
CA LEU A 62 13.44 8.18 19.76
C LEU A 62 14.75 8.93 20.07
N GLY A 63 14.75 10.26 20.12
CA GLY A 63 15.95 11.05 20.41
C GLY A 63 17.04 10.94 19.33
N LEU A 64 16.69 10.53 18.10
CA LEU A 64 17.61 10.34 16.98
C LEU A 64 17.93 11.67 16.26
N SER A 65 17.80 12.80 16.96
CA SER A 65 18.21 14.11 16.45
C SER A 65 19.73 14.13 16.29
N THR A 66 20.20 14.42 15.08
CA THR A 66 21.60 14.75 14.82
C THR A 66 21.91 16.03 15.59
N VAL A 67 22.74 15.90 16.63
CA VAL A 67 23.34 17.01 17.38
C VAL A 67 24.12 17.91 16.43
#